data_AF-H0EZF0-F1
#
_entry.id   AF-H0EZF0-F1
#
_cell.length_a   1.000
_cell.length_b   1.000
_cell.length_c   1.000
_cell.angle_alpha   90.00
_cell.angle_beta   90.00
_cell.angle_gamma   90.00
#
_symmetry.space_group_name_H-M   'P 1'
#
loop_
_entity.id
_entity.type
_entity.pdbx_description
1 polymer ?
#
loop_
_entity_poly.entity_id
_entity_poly.type
_entity_poly.pdbx_seq_one_letter_code
_entity_poly.pdbx_strand_id
1 'polypeptide(L)'
;MVGGYKLHGAAVTIPPNGYTYSDTGMFQDTDGSWYILTSADHNIVQINKLNSDGSIGARASQLAAGAYEAPGILKVSGTYYLIVSGKTGWRSNPNKVFSAPSIAGPWTGPSNIAPEAEKTYNSQNTFELTIAGSQATTYIYMGDSWDSKGGPNSNHVWLPIKVDGSKKTLTLDWHAMWKVDVKTGVVSFPKAGRRYEVADAEVIGKRGVVGKGLLR
;
A
#
# COMPACT_ATOMS: atom_id res chain seq x y z
N MET A 1 4.69 21.82 -10.81
CA MET A 1 3.95 21.61 -9.55
C MET A 1 2.89 22.70 -9.44
N VAL A 2 1.61 22.32 -9.39
CA VAL A 2 0.54 23.24 -9.01
C VAL A 2 0.74 23.59 -7.53
N GLY A 3 0.56 24.85 -7.13
CA GLY A 3 0.66 25.26 -5.72
C GLY A 3 1.94 25.99 -5.29
N GLY A 4 2.92 26.21 -6.19
CA GLY A 4 4.03 27.13 -5.91
C GLY A 4 4.96 26.70 -4.76
N TYR A 5 5.09 25.39 -4.51
CA TYR A 5 5.97 24.82 -3.49
C TYR A 5 7.39 25.39 -3.58
N LYS A 6 7.95 25.74 -2.41
CA LYS A 6 9.33 26.21 -2.25
C LYS A 6 10.05 25.32 -1.24
N LEU A 7 11.36 25.19 -1.39
CA LEU A 7 12.19 24.55 -0.39
C LEU A 7 12.06 25.30 0.94
N HIS A 8 11.92 24.55 2.03
CA HIS A 8 11.78 25.08 3.38
C HIS A 8 12.89 24.53 4.27
N GLY A 9 13.63 25.42 4.94
CA GLY A 9 14.70 25.05 5.86
C GLY A 9 15.97 24.55 5.17
N ALA A 10 16.95 24.15 5.97
CA ALA A 10 18.17 23.49 5.51
C ALA A 10 17.92 22.01 5.22
N ALA A 11 18.82 21.37 4.45
CA ALA A 11 18.77 19.93 4.26
C ALA A 11 18.90 19.19 5.60
N VAL A 12 18.12 18.14 5.78
CA VAL A 12 18.12 17.29 6.98
C VAL A 12 18.33 15.82 6.60
N THR A 13 18.95 15.06 7.50
CA THR A 13 19.02 13.60 7.39
C THR A 13 17.74 12.98 7.93
N ILE A 14 17.24 11.95 7.24
CA ILE A 14 16.03 11.22 7.59
C ILE A 14 16.42 9.76 7.89
N PRO A 15 15.91 9.13 8.96
CA PRO A 15 15.45 9.78 10.18
C PRO A 15 16.60 10.56 10.86
N PRO A 16 16.30 11.51 11.77
CA PRO A 16 17.28 12.47 12.32
C PRO A 16 18.52 11.87 13.01
N ASN A 17 18.48 10.57 13.33
CA ASN A 17 19.51 9.82 14.03
C ASN A 17 19.93 8.53 13.29
N GLY A 18 19.55 8.35 12.02
CA GLY A 18 19.84 7.17 11.23
C GLY A 18 21.06 7.32 10.31
N TYR A 19 21.80 6.22 10.09
CA TYR A 19 22.93 6.17 9.16
C TYR A 19 22.51 6.24 7.68
N THR A 20 21.33 5.71 7.32
CA THR A 20 20.77 5.68 5.96
C THR A 20 19.24 5.57 5.99
N TYR A 21 18.58 6.07 4.94
CA TYR A 21 17.17 5.83 4.64
C TYR A 21 16.99 5.47 3.15
N SER A 22 15.91 4.75 2.84
CA SER A 22 15.43 4.59 1.47
C SER A 22 14.01 5.14 1.32
N ASP A 23 13.01 4.27 1.38
CA ASP A 23 11.62 4.59 1.08
C ASP A 23 10.99 5.38 2.21
N THR A 24 10.12 6.32 1.83
CA THR A 24 9.37 7.15 2.76
C THR A 24 7.88 7.09 2.49
N GLY A 25 7.08 7.24 3.55
CA GLY A 25 5.65 7.48 3.48
C GLY A 25 5.26 8.62 4.41
N MET A 26 4.01 9.08 4.32
CA MET A 26 3.44 10.07 5.23
C MET A 26 2.06 9.63 5.71
N PHE A 27 1.75 9.96 6.95
CA PHE A 27 0.45 9.70 7.55
C PHE A 27 0.00 10.91 8.39
N GLN A 28 -1.24 11.36 8.17
CA GLN A 28 -1.90 12.31 9.06
C GLN A 28 -2.91 11.56 9.90
N ASP A 29 -2.78 11.65 11.22
CA ASP A 29 -3.75 11.07 12.14
C ASP A 29 -4.99 11.96 12.27
N THR A 30 -6.08 11.40 12.75
CA THR A 30 -7.37 12.06 12.95
C THR A 30 -7.31 13.22 13.95
N ASP A 31 -6.28 13.30 14.78
CA ASP A 31 -6.02 14.41 15.71
C ASP A 31 -5.26 15.58 15.05
N GLY A 32 -4.90 15.46 13.76
CA GLY A 32 -4.13 16.44 13.01
C GLY A 32 -2.61 16.28 13.10
N SER A 33 -2.09 15.36 13.93
CA SER A 33 -0.67 15.04 14.01
C SER A 33 -0.19 14.40 12.70
N TRP A 34 0.94 14.88 12.20
CA TRP A 34 1.61 14.30 11.03
C TRP A 34 2.77 13.39 11.43
N TYR A 35 2.98 12.35 10.65
CA TYR A 35 4.05 11.39 10.81
C TYR A 35 4.73 11.14 9.47
N ILE A 36 6.06 11.05 9.50
CA ILE A 36 6.86 10.51 8.39
C ILE A 36 7.22 9.06 8.72
N LEU A 37 7.09 8.20 7.73
CA LEU A 37 7.49 6.81 7.78
C LEU A 37 8.76 6.65 6.96
N THR A 38 9.72 5.87 7.46
CA THR A 38 11.01 5.70 6.77
C THR A 38 11.47 4.27 6.88
N SER A 39 11.85 3.64 5.76
CA SER A 39 12.69 2.44 5.82
C SER A 39 14.14 2.88 6.08
N ALA A 40 14.63 2.65 7.29
CA ALA A 40 15.90 3.17 7.77
C ALA A 40 16.65 2.15 8.62
N ASP A 41 17.86 2.49 9.08
CA ASP A 41 18.58 1.77 10.14
C ASP A 41 18.53 0.24 10.00
N HIS A 42 19.22 -0.30 9.01
CA HIS A 42 19.25 -1.74 8.72
C HIS A 42 17.87 -2.36 8.38
N ASN A 43 17.01 -1.57 7.70
CA ASN A 43 15.69 -1.97 7.20
C ASN A 43 14.58 -2.03 8.26
N ILE A 44 14.76 -1.32 9.37
CA ILE A 44 13.70 -1.04 10.35
C ILE A 44 12.81 0.08 9.81
N VAL A 45 11.49 -0.13 9.82
CA VAL A 45 10.55 0.94 9.51
C VAL A 45 10.41 1.83 10.74
N GLN A 46 10.78 3.09 10.64
CA GLN A 46 10.58 4.09 11.71
C GLN A 46 9.36 4.96 11.43
N ILE A 47 8.68 5.37 12.49
CA ILE A 47 7.54 6.30 12.44
C ILE A 47 7.90 7.48 13.34
N ASN A 48 8.12 8.64 12.75
CA ASN A 48 8.53 9.85 13.45
C ASN A 48 7.44 10.92 13.33
N LYS A 49 7.11 11.58 14.45
CA LYS A 49 6.16 12.70 14.45
C LYS A 49 6.79 13.91 13.78
N LEU A 50 6.04 14.63 12.96
CA LEU A 50 6.45 15.93 12.45
C LEU A 50 6.07 17.03 13.46
N ASN A 51 6.98 17.96 13.69
CA ASN A 51 6.74 19.15 14.47
C ASN A 51 5.88 20.14 13.68
N SER A 52 5.32 21.14 14.36
CA SER A 52 4.45 22.16 13.74
C SER A 52 5.15 23.02 12.69
N ASP A 53 6.48 23.09 12.73
CA ASP A 53 7.32 23.80 11.75
C ASP A 53 7.74 22.91 10.54
N GLY A 54 7.24 21.68 10.49
CA GLY A 54 7.56 20.70 9.45
C GLY A 54 8.86 19.93 9.65
N SER A 55 9.63 20.21 10.71
CA SER A 55 10.83 19.43 11.04
C SER A 55 10.47 18.04 11.58
N ILE A 56 11.37 17.07 11.39
CA ILE A 56 11.16 15.72 11.92
C ILE A 56 11.45 15.72 13.42
N GLY A 57 10.45 15.39 14.21
CA GLY A 57 10.52 15.29 15.66
C GLY A 57 10.81 13.86 16.16
N ALA A 58 10.33 13.59 17.37
CA ALA A 58 10.59 12.35 18.08
C ALA A 58 10.05 11.10 17.34
N ARG A 59 10.76 10.00 17.47
CA ARG A 59 10.30 8.67 16.99
C ARG A 59 9.13 8.21 17.86
N ALA A 60 7.97 8.03 17.25
CA ALA A 60 6.77 7.54 17.91
C ALA A 60 6.76 6.01 18.03
N SER A 61 7.27 5.31 17.03
CA SER A 61 7.38 3.85 17.02
C SER A 61 8.40 3.37 15.98
N GLN A 62 8.66 2.06 15.99
CA GLN A 62 9.43 1.38 14.97
C GLN A 62 8.92 -0.06 14.78
N LEU A 63 9.12 -0.60 13.59
CA LEU A 63 8.87 -2.00 13.26
C LEU A 63 10.18 -2.67 12.84
N ALA A 64 10.75 -3.46 13.74
CA ALA A 64 11.95 -4.26 13.52
C ALA A 64 11.59 -5.75 13.30
N ALA A 65 10.65 -6.02 12.39
CA ALA A 65 10.08 -7.37 12.16
C ALA A 65 10.54 -8.01 10.83
N GLY A 66 11.50 -7.41 10.15
CA GLY A 66 11.99 -7.84 8.84
C GLY A 66 12.48 -6.66 8.02
N ALA A 67 13.09 -6.96 6.86
CA ALA A 67 13.54 -5.92 5.94
C ALA A 67 12.37 -5.43 5.08
N TYR A 68 11.78 -4.32 5.50
CA TYR A 68 10.58 -3.76 4.88
C TYR A 68 10.82 -2.36 4.28
N GLU A 69 10.09 -2.03 3.22
CA GLU A 69 10.09 -0.76 2.49
C GLU A 69 8.67 -0.39 2.03
N ALA A 70 8.54 0.72 1.28
CA ALA A 70 7.26 1.29 0.85
C ALA A 70 6.18 1.40 1.95
N PRO A 71 6.47 2.05 3.09
CA PRO A 71 5.56 2.07 4.23
C PRO A 71 4.38 3.02 4.02
N GLY A 72 3.17 2.55 4.34
CA GLY A 72 1.93 3.34 4.39
C GLY A 72 1.11 3.00 5.64
N ILE A 73 0.32 3.95 6.14
CA ILE A 73 -0.59 3.69 7.27
C ILE A 73 -2.02 4.07 6.88
N LEU A 74 -2.92 3.11 7.08
CA LEU A 74 -4.35 3.32 7.08
C LEU A 74 -4.89 3.24 8.51
N LYS A 75 -5.77 4.17 8.91
CA LYS A 75 -6.49 4.11 10.19
C LYS A 75 -7.97 3.83 9.97
N VAL A 76 -8.47 2.75 10.56
CA VAL A 76 -9.89 2.35 10.48
C VAL A 76 -10.42 2.01 11.86
N SER A 77 -11.49 2.68 12.28
CA SER A 77 -12.19 2.43 13.56
C SER A 77 -11.22 2.34 14.75
N GLY A 78 -10.29 3.29 14.84
CA GLY A 78 -9.29 3.36 15.92
C GLY A 78 -8.13 2.37 15.83
N THR A 79 -8.11 1.48 14.84
CA THR A 79 -6.98 0.57 14.58
C THR A 79 -6.09 1.15 13.47
N TYR A 80 -4.79 1.13 13.68
CA TYR A 80 -3.77 1.52 12.72
C TYR A 80 -3.29 0.28 11.97
N TYR A 81 -3.17 0.37 10.65
CA TYR A 81 -2.71 -0.70 9.77
C TYR A 81 -1.50 -0.19 9.00
N LEU A 82 -0.30 -0.66 9.36
CA LEU A 82 0.95 -0.38 8.67
C LEU A 82 1.14 -1.39 7.55
N ILE A 83 1.08 -0.92 6.31
CA ILE A 83 1.31 -1.69 5.10
C ILE A 83 2.75 -1.47 4.65
N VAL A 84 3.43 -2.56 4.30
CA VAL A 84 4.83 -2.55 3.87
C VAL A 84 5.07 -3.59 2.78
N SER A 85 6.08 -3.37 1.94
CA SER A 85 6.62 -4.35 1.01
C SER A 85 7.97 -4.88 1.48
N GLY A 86 8.39 -6.04 0.99
CA GLY A 86 9.77 -6.51 1.16
C GLY A 86 10.75 -5.78 0.23
N LYS A 87 12.06 -5.87 0.51
CA LYS A 87 13.10 -5.25 -0.31
C LYS A 87 13.55 -6.14 -1.47
N THR A 88 12.92 -5.97 -2.64
CA THR A 88 13.27 -6.73 -3.87
C THR A 88 13.53 -5.84 -5.08
N GLY A 89 13.81 -4.55 -4.85
CA GLY A 89 13.92 -3.53 -5.89
C GLY A 89 12.61 -3.42 -6.65
N TRP A 90 12.68 -3.29 -7.97
CA TRP A 90 11.48 -3.16 -8.82
C TRP A 90 10.65 -4.44 -8.97
N ARG A 91 11.10 -5.58 -8.45
CA ARG A 91 10.32 -6.83 -8.51
C ARG A 91 9.26 -6.79 -7.42
N SER A 92 8.01 -7.03 -7.79
CA SER A 92 6.89 -7.18 -6.85
C SER A 92 7.12 -8.33 -5.86
N ASN A 93 6.55 -8.19 -4.67
CA ASN A 93 6.57 -9.17 -3.60
C ASN A 93 5.26 -9.14 -2.79
N PRO A 94 4.97 -10.15 -1.97
CA PRO A 94 3.78 -10.18 -1.13
C PRO A 94 3.87 -9.10 -0.03
N ASN A 95 3.14 -8.00 -0.22
CA ASN A 95 3.07 -6.92 0.75
C ASN A 95 2.36 -7.40 2.02
N LYS A 96 2.80 -6.88 3.16
CA LYS A 96 2.38 -7.29 4.50
C LYS A 96 1.63 -6.15 5.19
N VAL A 97 0.73 -6.51 6.09
CA VAL A 97 0.12 -5.59 7.04
C VAL A 97 0.44 -5.99 8.48
N PHE A 98 0.71 -4.97 9.29
CA PHE A 98 0.76 -5.03 10.74
C PHE A 98 -0.31 -4.12 11.30
N SER A 99 -0.91 -4.47 12.44
CA SER A 99 -1.92 -3.63 13.09
C SER A 99 -1.56 -3.26 14.52
N ALA A 100 -2.02 -2.10 14.96
CA ALA A 100 -1.79 -1.59 16.31
C ALA A 100 -3.00 -0.79 16.82
N PRO A 101 -3.23 -0.76 18.15
CA PRO A 101 -4.26 0.09 18.74
C PRO A 101 -3.85 1.57 18.82
N SER A 102 -2.56 1.87 18.64
CA SER A 102 -2.01 3.24 18.66
C SER A 102 -0.82 3.34 17.71
N ILE A 103 -0.47 4.55 17.30
CA ILE A 103 0.73 4.80 16.48
C ILE A 103 2.03 4.36 17.18
N ALA A 104 2.03 4.32 18.52
CA ALA A 104 3.15 3.86 19.33
C ALA A 104 3.32 2.33 19.30
N GLY A 105 2.32 1.59 18.79
CA GLY A 105 2.25 0.14 18.84
C GLY A 105 1.45 -0.38 20.04
N PRO A 106 1.69 -1.64 20.47
CA PRO A 106 2.54 -2.62 19.79
C PRO A 106 1.97 -3.02 18.42
N TRP A 107 2.84 -3.26 17.44
CA TRP A 107 2.47 -3.73 16.10
C TRP A 107 2.39 -5.26 16.07
N THR A 108 1.24 -5.79 15.64
CA THR A 108 0.96 -7.23 15.53
C THR A 108 0.86 -7.65 14.06
N GLY A 109 1.45 -8.79 13.69
CA GLY A 109 1.48 -9.30 12.32
C GLY A 109 2.75 -10.11 12.04
N PRO A 110 3.16 -10.29 10.77
CA PRO A 110 2.48 -9.81 9.56
C PRO A 110 1.33 -10.72 9.10
N SER A 111 0.40 -10.17 8.33
CA SER A 111 -0.48 -10.91 7.43
C SER A 111 -0.30 -10.42 5.99
N ASN A 112 -0.57 -11.27 5.00
CA ASN A 112 -0.57 -10.85 3.59
C ASN A 112 -1.79 -9.97 3.29
N ILE A 113 -1.60 -8.91 2.47
CA ILE A 113 -2.72 -8.07 1.99
C ILE A 113 -3.37 -8.62 0.70
N ALA A 114 -2.74 -9.58 0.04
CA ALA A 114 -3.25 -10.27 -1.15
C ALA A 114 -2.80 -11.74 -1.11
N PRO A 115 -3.36 -12.64 -1.93
CA PRO A 115 -2.81 -13.99 -2.05
C PRO A 115 -1.32 -13.95 -2.37
N GLU A 116 -0.52 -14.76 -1.67
CA GLU A 116 0.94 -14.65 -1.70
C GLU A 116 1.51 -14.83 -3.11
N ALA A 117 0.95 -15.77 -3.88
CA ALA A 117 1.35 -16.07 -5.25
C ALA A 117 1.21 -14.88 -6.20
N GLU A 118 0.25 -13.99 -5.94
CA GLU A 118 -0.03 -12.81 -6.78
C GLU A 118 0.99 -11.69 -6.56
N LYS A 119 1.79 -11.77 -5.48
CA LYS A 119 2.77 -10.74 -5.13
C LYS A 119 2.15 -9.33 -5.14
N THR A 120 1.01 -9.22 -4.47
CA THR A 120 0.22 -7.98 -4.44
C THR A 120 -0.26 -7.58 -5.83
N TYR A 121 -0.69 -8.56 -6.64
CA TYR A 121 -1.13 -8.33 -8.03
C TYR A 121 -0.09 -7.61 -8.89
N ASN A 122 1.18 -8.02 -8.72
CA ASN A 122 2.35 -7.42 -9.35
C ASN A 122 2.53 -5.91 -9.06
N SER A 123 2.24 -5.48 -7.83
CA SER A 123 2.51 -4.10 -7.38
C SER A 123 3.29 -4.03 -6.07
N GLN A 124 3.77 -2.83 -5.78
CA GLN A 124 4.38 -2.42 -4.51
C GLN A 124 3.55 -1.29 -3.93
N ASN A 125 3.38 -1.27 -2.61
CA ASN A 125 2.63 -0.22 -1.92
C ASN A 125 3.15 1.18 -2.22
N THR A 126 2.26 2.17 -2.20
CA THR A 126 2.63 3.59 -2.33
C THR A 126 1.82 4.47 -1.38
N PHE A 127 0.50 4.30 -1.36
CA PHE A 127 -0.40 5.12 -0.52
C PHE A 127 -1.73 4.44 -0.25
N GLU A 128 -2.37 4.77 0.87
CA GLU A 128 -3.75 4.38 1.16
C GLU A 128 -4.67 5.59 1.23
N LEU A 129 -5.61 5.67 0.29
CA LEU A 129 -6.57 6.76 0.21
C LEU A 129 -7.87 6.39 0.92
N THR A 130 -8.38 7.30 1.76
CA THR A 130 -9.71 7.21 2.35
C THR A 130 -10.67 8.15 1.65
N ILE A 131 -11.79 7.62 1.16
CA ILE A 131 -12.92 8.37 0.63
C ILE A 131 -14.06 8.27 1.65
N ALA A 132 -14.22 9.31 2.45
CA ALA A 132 -15.34 9.44 3.38
C ALA A 132 -16.56 10.02 2.66
N GLY A 133 -17.41 9.14 2.13
CA GLY A 133 -18.61 9.53 1.42
C GLY A 133 -19.86 9.59 2.31
N SER A 134 -20.95 10.12 1.75
CA SER A 134 -22.22 10.28 2.47
C SER A 134 -22.95 8.97 2.78
N GLN A 135 -22.57 7.86 2.15
CA GLN A 135 -23.22 6.55 2.33
C GLN A 135 -22.24 5.48 2.84
N ALA A 136 -20.97 5.54 2.42
CA ALA A 136 -19.93 4.61 2.81
C ALA A 136 -18.58 5.32 2.91
N THR A 137 -17.69 4.75 3.73
CA THR A 137 -16.27 5.06 3.67
C THR A 137 -15.56 3.96 2.89
N THR A 138 -14.88 4.34 1.81
CA THR A 138 -14.07 3.42 0.99
C THR A 138 -12.60 3.69 1.20
N TYR A 139 -11.83 2.62 1.39
CA TYR A 139 -10.38 2.66 1.50
C TYR A 139 -9.79 2.08 0.21
N ILE A 140 -8.76 2.72 -0.33
CA ILE A 140 -8.14 2.35 -1.60
C ILE A 140 -6.66 2.15 -1.37
N TYR A 141 -6.19 0.96 -1.68
CA TYR A 141 -4.77 0.69 -1.87
C TYR A 141 -4.33 1.33 -3.18
N MET A 142 -3.26 2.09 -3.14
CA MET A 142 -2.62 2.67 -4.31
C MET A 142 -1.20 2.13 -4.35
N GLY A 143 -0.92 1.26 -5.30
CA GLY A 143 0.42 0.74 -5.53
C GLY A 143 0.90 0.97 -6.96
N ASP A 144 2.20 0.83 -7.12
CA ASP A 144 2.89 0.93 -8.40
C ASP A 144 3.30 -0.47 -8.89
N SER A 145 2.98 -0.76 -10.14
CA SER A 145 3.50 -1.89 -10.89
C SER A 145 4.73 -1.41 -11.66
N TRP A 146 5.88 -1.49 -11.01
CA TRP A 146 7.14 -0.98 -11.55
C TRP A 146 7.55 -1.70 -12.84
N ASP A 147 8.05 -0.94 -13.81
CA ASP A 147 8.87 -1.51 -14.87
C ASP A 147 10.22 -1.98 -14.29
N SER A 148 11.01 -2.70 -15.08
CA SER A 148 12.30 -3.27 -14.61
C SER A 148 13.35 -2.22 -14.21
N LYS A 149 13.08 -0.94 -14.43
CA LYS A 149 13.96 0.20 -14.15
C LYS A 149 13.35 1.20 -13.15
N GLY A 150 12.13 0.95 -12.65
CA GLY A 150 11.39 1.93 -11.85
C GLY A 150 11.09 3.21 -12.63
N GLY A 151 10.96 3.09 -13.95
CA GLY A 151 10.88 4.20 -14.89
C GLY A 151 9.45 4.64 -15.21
N PRO A 152 9.30 5.58 -16.16
CA PRO A 152 8.00 6.16 -16.53
C PRO A 152 7.05 5.19 -17.24
N ASN A 153 7.47 3.96 -17.58
CA ASN A 153 6.59 2.94 -18.13
C ASN A 153 5.92 2.07 -17.06
N SER A 154 6.21 2.35 -15.78
CA SER A 154 5.51 1.75 -14.66
C SER A 154 4.02 2.10 -14.71
N ASN A 155 3.20 1.22 -14.15
CA ASN A 155 1.74 1.37 -14.14
C ASN A 155 1.22 1.43 -12.70
N HIS A 156 -0.07 1.64 -12.52
CA HIS A 156 -0.70 1.70 -11.21
C HIS A 156 -1.63 0.52 -10.99
N VAL A 157 -1.68 0.03 -9.75
CA VAL A 157 -2.64 -0.97 -9.28
C VAL A 157 -3.39 -0.35 -8.11
N TRP A 158 -4.60 0.12 -8.38
CA TRP A 158 -5.47 0.69 -7.35
C TRP A 158 -6.66 -0.22 -7.10
N LEU A 159 -6.87 -0.60 -5.85
CA LEU A 159 -7.85 -1.60 -5.46
C LEU A 159 -8.59 -1.19 -4.19
N PRO A 160 -9.90 -1.46 -4.07
CA PRO A 160 -10.59 -1.33 -2.79
C PRO A 160 -9.97 -2.23 -1.73
N ILE A 161 -9.85 -1.73 -0.50
CA ILE A 161 -9.38 -2.49 0.66
C ILE A 161 -10.60 -3.02 1.42
N LYS A 162 -10.57 -4.32 1.74
CA LYS A 162 -11.48 -4.98 2.68
C LYS A 162 -10.80 -5.09 4.05
N VAL A 163 -11.40 -4.49 5.07
CA VAL A 163 -10.89 -4.55 6.45
C VAL A 163 -11.65 -5.60 7.24
N ASP A 164 -10.93 -6.53 7.86
CA ASP A 164 -11.47 -7.45 8.86
C ASP A 164 -11.11 -6.92 10.26
N GLY A 165 -12.02 -6.10 10.81
CA GLY A 165 -11.81 -5.46 12.11
C GLY A 165 -11.76 -6.43 13.29
N SER A 166 -12.26 -7.66 13.12
CA SER A 166 -12.21 -8.71 14.15
C SER A 166 -10.82 -9.36 14.21
N LYS A 167 -10.23 -9.64 13.04
CA LYS A 167 -8.87 -10.19 12.92
C LYS A 167 -7.78 -9.13 12.94
N LYS A 168 -8.16 -7.85 12.85
CA LYS A 168 -7.23 -6.72 12.73
C LYS A 168 -6.29 -6.89 11.53
N THR A 169 -6.86 -7.32 10.41
CA THR A 169 -6.18 -7.46 9.12
C THR A 169 -6.94 -6.71 8.02
N LEU A 170 -6.31 -6.59 6.86
CA LEU A 170 -6.95 -6.10 5.64
C LEU A 170 -6.48 -6.92 4.44
N THR A 171 -7.31 -6.96 3.41
CA THR A 171 -7.01 -7.57 2.12
C THR A 171 -7.43 -6.67 0.97
N LEU A 172 -6.81 -6.86 -0.19
CA LEU A 172 -7.12 -6.16 -1.42
C LEU A 172 -8.24 -6.91 -2.16
N ASP A 173 -9.28 -6.19 -2.58
CA ASP A 173 -10.36 -6.74 -3.38
C ASP A 173 -10.03 -6.57 -4.87
N TRP A 174 -9.51 -7.63 -5.49
CA TRP A 174 -9.11 -7.56 -6.90
C TRP A 174 -10.30 -7.37 -7.84
N HIS A 175 -10.26 -6.29 -8.61
CA HIS A 175 -11.18 -6.03 -9.71
C HIS A 175 -10.43 -5.40 -10.87
N ALA A 176 -10.50 -6.01 -12.06
CA ALA A 176 -9.89 -5.45 -13.27
C ALA A 176 -10.49 -4.08 -13.65
N MET A 177 -11.76 -3.86 -13.31
CA MET A 177 -12.48 -2.61 -13.55
C MET A 177 -13.42 -2.36 -12.37
N TRP A 178 -13.32 -1.17 -11.79
CA TRP A 178 -14.21 -0.72 -10.72
C TRP A 178 -14.28 0.81 -10.75
N LYS A 179 -15.28 1.36 -10.06
CA LYS A 179 -15.35 2.80 -9.82
C LYS A 179 -15.84 3.07 -8.40
N VAL A 180 -15.45 4.20 -7.86
CA VAL A 180 -15.99 4.76 -6.63
C VAL A 180 -16.65 6.10 -6.94
N ASP A 181 -17.85 6.30 -6.42
CA ASP A 181 -18.45 7.63 -6.38
C ASP A 181 -17.84 8.39 -5.20
N VAL A 182 -17.07 9.45 -5.47
CA VAL A 182 -16.35 10.19 -4.42
C VAL A 182 -17.26 10.95 -3.46
N LYS A 183 -18.52 11.23 -3.83
CA LYS A 183 -19.49 11.92 -2.95
C LYS A 183 -20.15 10.93 -2.00
N THR A 184 -20.55 9.77 -2.51
CA THR A 184 -21.27 8.76 -1.71
C THR A 184 -20.33 7.75 -1.06
N GLY A 185 -19.11 7.61 -1.58
CA GLY A 185 -18.11 6.62 -1.18
C GLY A 185 -18.45 5.20 -1.64
N VAL A 186 -19.49 5.02 -2.45
CA VAL A 186 -19.96 3.69 -2.88
C VAL A 186 -19.10 3.17 -4.02
N VAL A 187 -18.58 1.95 -3.86
CA VAL A 187 -17.90 1.21 -4.93
C VAL A 187 -18.93 0.47 -5.78
N SER A 188 -18.72 0.47 -7.09
CA SER A 188 -19.51 -0.33 -8.03
C SER A 188 -18.63 -0.96 -9.10
N PHE A 189 -19.12 -2.08 -9.62
CA PHE A 189 -18.44 -2.91 -10.60
C PHE A 189 -19.26 -2.98 -11.90
N PRO A 190 -18.63 -3.23 -13.05
CA PRO A 190 -19.35 -3.48 -14.29
C PRO A 190 -20.39 -4.60 -14.11
N LYS A 191 -21.63 -4.35 -14.56
CA LYS A 191 -22.69 -5.37 -14.57
C LYS A 191 -22.41 -6.35 -15.71
N ALA A 192 -21.71 -7.43 -15.40
CA ALA A 192 -21.37 -8.56 -16.26
C ALA A 192 -20.54 -8.22 -17.52
N GLY A 193 -19.24 -8.51 -17.46
CA GLY A 193 -18.47 -8.87 -18.64
C GLY A 193 -18.64 -10.36 -18.92
N ARG A 194 -18.82 -10.76 -20.18
CA ARG A 194 -18.72 -12.17 -20.56
C ARG A 194 -17.27 -12.61 -20.35
N ARG A 195 -17.06 -13.60 -19.47
CA ARG A 195 -15.76 -14.25 -19.30
C ARG A 195 -15.61 -15.29 -20.42
N TYR A 196 -14.51 -15.24 -21.14
CA TYR A 196 -14.17 -16.21 -22.17
C TYR A 196 -12.93 -16.95 -21.69
N GLU A 197 -13.05 -18.25 -21.45
CA GLU A 197 -11.89 -19.06 -21.11
C GLU A 197 -11.09 -19.33 -22.38
N VAL A 198 -9.77 -19.11 -22.31
CA VAL A 198 -8.87 -19.41 -23.44
C VAL A 198 -8.92 -20.90 -23.79
N ALA A 199 -9.23 -21.77 -22.81
CA ALA A 199 -9.43 -23.20 -23.02
C ALA A 199 -10.61 -23.53 -23.94
N ASP A 200 -11.57 -22.61 -24.10
CA ASP A 200 -12.74 -22.77 -24.97
C ASP A 200 -12.51 -22.17 -26.37
N ALA A 201 -11.35 -21.54 -26.61
CA ALA A 201 -11.04 -20.90 -27.89
C ALA A 201 -10.62 -21.93 -28.94
N GLU A 202 -11.09 -21.74 -30.18
CA GLU A 202 -10.54 -22.46 -31.34
C GLU A 202 -9.14 -21.93 -31.66
N VAL A 203 -8.13 -22.80 -31.60
CA VAL A 203 -6.74 -22.45 -31.87
C VAL A 203 -6.38 -22.86 -33.30
N ILE A 204 -6.17 -21.88 -34.19
CA ILE A 204 -5.72 -22.12 -35.57
C ILE A 204 -4.22 -21.83 -35.66
N GLY A 205 -3.41 -22.84 -35.98
CA GLY A 205 -1.94 -22.76 -36.11
C GLY A 205 -1.17 -23.57 -35.05
N LYS A 206 0.17 -23.57 -35.10
CA LYS A 206 1.01 -24.29 -34.12
C LYS A 206 1.14 -23.49 -32.81
N ARG A 207 0.23 -23.72 -31.88
CA ARG A 207 0.53 -23.69 -30.44
C ARG A 207 0.05 -24.99 -29.83
N GLY A 208 1.00 -25.81 -29.36
CA GLY A 208 0.71 -27.09 -28.73
C GLY A 208 -0.22 -26.89 -27.54
N VAL A 209 -1.43 -27.44 -27.65
CA VAL A 209 -2.29 -27.66 -26.49
C VAL A 209 -1.63 -28.76 -25.67
N VAL A 210 -1.07 -28.40 -24.52
CA VAL A 210 -0.73 -29.39 -23.49
C VAL A 210 -1.43 -29.01 -22.20
N GLY A 211 -2.56 -29.67 -21.97
CA GLY A 211 -3.01 -30.04 -20.63
C GLY A 211 -3.92 -29.05 -19.89
N LYS A 212 -5.07 -29.57 -19.47
CA LYS A 212 -5.95 -28.98 -18.45
C LYS A 212 -5.17 -28.65 -17.17
N GLY A 213 -5.02 -27.37 -16.86
CA GLY A 213 -4.65 -26.90 -15.53
C GLY A 213 -5.74 -25.98 -15.03
N LEU A 214 -6.50 -26.41 -14.02
CA LEU A 214 -7.35 -25.50 -13.25
C LEU A 214 -6.46 -24.43 -12.63
N LEU A 215 -6.69 -23.16 -12.97
CA LEU A 215 -6.30 -22.03 -12.12
C LEU A 215 -7.56 -21.64 -11.34
N ARG A 216 -7.56 -21.99 -10.04
CA ARG A 216 -8.51 -21.50 -9.05
C ARG A 216 -8.06 -20.14 -8.54
#